data_AF-A0A329MRX3-F1
#
_entry.id   AF-A0A329MRX3-F1
#
_cell.length_a   1.000
_cell.length_b   1.000
_cell.length_c   1.000
_cell.angle_alpha   90.00
_cell.angle_beta   90.00
_cell.angle_gamma   90.00
#
_symmetry.space_group_name_H-M   'P 1'
#
loop_
_entity.id
_entity.type
_entity.pdbx_description
1 polymer ?
#
loop_
_entity_poly.entity_id
_entity_poly.type
_entity_poly.pdbx_seq_one_letter_code
_entity_poly.pdbx_strand_id
1 'polypeptide(L)'
;MNVIFSYVVSFFKSIFSALSSPLTYFIGLLTTSFNVALDEGIISDLSFMFSLLIIATLGDWASGAIKASYKKEYRSDKNRRTHPKMLIMFLVFFIFAISMVLSYNFNSGYFLFFKVVTWTYVSCAISNELYSMVENGEELGLPGAKRLKEMIDSLPSAIMKAMKGGK
;
A
#
# COMPACT_ATOMS: atom_id res chain seq x y z
N MET A 1 8.27 -26.39 16.70
CA MET A 1 8.24 -25.07 16.06
C MET A 1 7.46 -25.18 14.75
N ASN A 2 6.42 -24.40 14.51
CA ASN A 2 5.04 -24.78 14.88
C ASN A 2 4.28 -25.07 13.57
N VAL A 3 3.58 -26.20 13.47
CA VAL A 3 2.80 -26.56 12.27
C VAL A 3 1.83 -25.43 11.87
N ILE A 4 1.26 -24.75 12.87
CA ILE A 4 0.43 -23.55 12.73
C ILE A 4 1.19 -22.40 12.04
N PHE A 5 2.45 -22.14 12.42
CA PHE A 5 3.28 -21.11 11.80
C PHE A 5 3.54 -21.42 10.32
N SER A 6 3.79 -22.69 9.98
CA SER A 6 3.96 -23.12 8.58
C SER A 6 2.69 -22.91 7.75
N TYR A 7 1.51 -23.23 8.30
CA TYR A 7 0.24 -22.99 7.62
C TYR A 7 -0.04 -21.50 7.41
N VAL A 8 0.22 -20.67 8.43
CA VAL A 8 0.05 -19.22 8.34
C VAL A 8 0.98 -18.63 7.28
N VAL A 9 2.26 -19.01 7.28
CA VAL A 9 3.22 -18.55 6.26
C VAL A 9 2.81 -19.02 4.87
N SER A 10 2.38 -20.28 4.71
CA SER A 10 1.91 -20.81 3.43
C SER A 10 0.67 -20.07 2.92
N PHE A 11 -0.27 -19.76 3.81
CA PHE A 11 -1.47 -19.01 3.49
C PHE A 11 -1.15 -17.60 2.99
N PHE A 12 -0.29 -16.86 3.71
CA PHE A 12 0.14 -15.53 3.28
C PHE A 12 0.92 -15.57 1.96
N LYS A 13 1.76 -16.59 1.74
CA LYS A 13 2.43 -16.79 0.45
C LYS A 13 1.44 -17.02 -0.69
N SER A 14 0.43 -17.85 -0.50
CA SER A 14 -0.61 -18.08 -1.51
C SER A 14 -1.42 -16.83 -1.82
N ILE A 15 -1.81 -16.06 -0.80
CA ILE A 15 -2.50 -14.77 -1.00
C ILE A 15 -1.61 -13.82 -1.78
N PHE A 16 -0.37 -13.64 -1.34
CA PHE A 16 0.55 -12.72 -1.98
C PHE A 16 0.81 -13.11 -3.44
N SER A 17 1.01 -14.39 -3.72
CA SER A 17 1.16 -14.91 -5.09
C SER A 17 -0.09 -14.66 -5.94
N ALA A 18 -1.29 -14.87 -5.39
CA ALA A 18 -2.53 -14.61 -6.11
C ALA A 18 -2.72 -13.12 -6.42
N LEU A 19 -2.34 -12.23 -5.49
CA LEU A 19 -2.43 -10.78 -5.66
C LEU A 19 -1.36 -10.21 -6.59
N SER A 20 -0.16 -10.81 -6.62
CA SER A 20 0.95 -10.37 -7.48
C SER A 20 0.84 -10.89 -8.92
N SER A 21 0.09 -11.96 -9.16
CA SER A 21 -0.03 -12.61 -10.47
C SER A 21 -0.53 -11.66 -11.58
N PRO A 22 -1.61 -10.86 -11.38
CA PRO A 22 -2.06 -9.91 -12.39
C PRO A 22 -1.01 -8.85 -12.73
N LEU A 23 -0.27 -8.35 -11.73
CA LEU A 23 0.80 -7.39 -11.96
C LEU A 23 1.96 -8.01 -12.73
N THR A 24 2.38 -9.21 -12.33
CA THR A 24 3.47 -9.92 -12.99
C THR A 24 3.16 -10.16 -14.46
N TYR A 25 1.91 -10.57 -14.76
CA TYR A 25 1.43 -10.71 -16.13
C TYR A 25 1.43 -9.38 -16.90
N PHE A 26 0.95 -8.30 -16.27
CA PHE A 26 0.96 -6.97 -16.86
C PHE A 26 2.38 -6.47 -17.17
N ILE A 27 3.31 -6.63 -16.22
CA ILE A 27 4.73 -6.30 -16.42
C ILE A 27 5.32 -7.15 -17.55
N GLY A 28 5.02 -8.45 -17.60
CA GLY A 28 5.44 -9.35 -18.67
C GLY A 28 4.95 -8.93 -20.06
N LEU A 29 3.71 -8.42 -20.16
CA LEU A 29 3.19 -7.84 -21.39
C LEU A 29 3.97 -6.56 -21.78
N LEU A 30 4.24 -5.68 -20.82
CA LEU A 30 5.01 -4.45 -21.07
C LEU A 30 6.44 -4.75 -21.52
N THR A 31 7.14 -5.64 -20.82
CA THR A 31 8.51 -6.02 -21.17
C THR A 31 8.60 -6.60 -22.57
N THR A 32 7.64 -7.46 -22.93
CA THR A 32 7.56 -8.03 -24.28
C THR A 32 7.23 -6.97 -25.32
N SER A 33 6.28 -6.08 -25.03
CA SER A 33 5.82 -5.04 -25.98
C SER A 33 6.88 -3.97 -26.24
N PHE A 34 7.67 -3.61 -25.22
CA PHE A 34 8.71 -2.57 -25.31
C PHE A 34 10.12 -3.15 -25.50
N ASN A 35 10.24 -4.47 -25.67
CA ASN A 35 11.52 -5.18 -25.79
C ASN A 35 12.50 -4.84 -24.64
N VAL A 36 11.98 -4.78 -23.42
CA VAL A 36 12.73 -4.46 -22.20
C VAL A 36 13.02 -5.76 -21.44
N ALA A 37 14.29 -6.11 -21.27
CA ALA A 37 14.67 -7.15 -20.32
C ALA A 37 14.72 -6.56 -18.90
N LEU A 38 13.91 -7.08 -17.97
CA LEU A 38 13.95 -6.68 -16.55
C LEU A 38 14.63 -7.77 -15.72
N ASP A 39 15.28 -7.34 -14.65
CA ASP A 39 15.74 -8.22 -13.57
C ASP A 39 14.52 -8.75 -12.77
N GLU A 40 14.55 -10.03 -12.38
CA GLU A 40 13.58 -10.65 -11.47
C GLU A 40 13.42 -9.85 -10.17
N GLY A 41 14.48 -9.20 -9.70
CA GLY A 41 14.43 -8.32 -8.52
C GLY A 41 13.47 -7.14 -8.68
N ILE A 42 13.38 -6.56 -9.87
CA ILE A 42 12.48 -5.41 -10.14
C ILE A 42 11.02 -5.87 -10.17
N ILE A 43 10.77 -7.02 -10.79
CA ILE A 43 9.43 -7.62 -10.85
C ILE A 43 8.96 -7.98 -9.44
N SER A 44 9.86 -8.51 -8.60
CA SER A 44 9.60 -8.80 -7.19
C SER A 44 9.29 -7.54 -6.39
N ASP A 45 10.08 -6.47 -6.53
CA ASP A 45 9.86 -5.18 -5.86
C ASP A 45 8.48 -4.61 -6.20
N LEU A 46 8.13 -4.54 -7.48
CA LEU A 46 6.83 -4.02 -7.94
C LEU A 46 5.66 -4.90 -7.47
N SER A 47 5.82 -6.22 -7.52
CA SER A 47 4.84 -7.20 -7.03
C SER A 47 4.56 -7.04 -5.54
N PHE A 48 5.62 -6.78 -4.76
CA PHE A 48 5.51 -6.54 -3.33
C PHE A 48 4.79 -5.23 -3.02
N MET A 49 5.18 -4.14 -3.66
CA MET A 49 4.48 -2.85 -3.52
C MET A 49 2.99 -2.95 -3.85
N PHE A 50 2.65 -3.60 -4.96
CA PHE A 50 1.27 -3.75 -5.41
C PHE A 50 0.45 -4.58 -4.43
N SER A 51 1.01 -5.68 -3.93
CA SER A 51 0.34 -6.52 -2.94
C SER A 51 0.11 -5.77 -1.64
N LEU A 52 1.08 -4.97 -1.18
CA LEU A 52 0.91 -4.11 0.00
C LEU A 52 -0.21 -3.08 -0.21
N LEU A 53 -0.26 -2.43 -1.39
CA LEU A 53 -1.35 -1.50 -1.72
C LEU A 53 -2.70 -2.18 -1.66
N ILE A 54 -2.84 -3.38 -2.25
CA ILE A 54 -4.11 -4.13 -2.20
C ILE A 54 -4.49 -4.47 -0.76
N ILE A 55 -3.57 -5.02 0.02
CA ILE A 55 -3.85 -5.43 1.41
C ILE A 55 -4.27 -4.23 2.25
N ALA A 56 -3.55 -3.11 2.15
CA ALA A 56 -3.86 -1.89 2.90
C ALA A 56 -5.23 -1.33 2.51
N THR A 57 -5.52 -1.28 1.21
CA THR A 57 -6.78 -0.77 0.67
C THR A 57 -7.98 -1.64 1.06
N LEU A 58 -7.85 -2.95 0.92
CA LEU A 58 -8.89 -3.89 1.33
C LEU A 58 -9.07 -3.88 2.85
N GLY A 59 -7.99 -3.71 3.61
CA GLY A 59 -8.01 -3.53 5.05
C GLY A 59 -8.82 -2.30 5.47
N ASP A 60 -8.55 -1.14 4.86
CA ASP A 60 -9.33 0.08 5.13
C ASP A 60 -10.80 -0.10 4.74
N TRP A 61 -11.07 -0.61 3.55
CA TRP A 61 -12.43 -0.87 3.09
C TRP A 61 -13.20 -1.81 4.03
N ALA A 62 -12.58 -2.91 4.46
CA ALA A 62 -13.17 -3.84 5.43
C ALA A 62 -13.42 -3.17 6.78
N SER A 63 -12.46 -2.38 7.29
CA SER A 63 -12.63 -1.64 8.54
C SER A 63 -13.78 -0.62 8.46
N GLY A 64 -13.93 0.07 7.33
CA GLY A 64 -15.03 0.98 7.06
C GLY A 64 -16.38 0.26 6.95
N ALA A 65 -16.41 -0.91 6.32
CA ALA A 65 -17.61 -1.74 6.25
C ALA A 65 -18.07 -2.21 7.64
N ILE A 66 -17.14 -2.69 8.47
CA ILE A 66 -17.43 -3.10 9.86
C ILE A 66 -18.00 -1.92 10.66
N LYS A 67 -17.38 -0.74 10.54
CA LYS A 67 -17.85 0.50 11.17
C LYS A 67 -19.27 0.87 10.75
N ALA A 68 -19.57 0.84 9.45
CA ALA A 68 -20.89 1.15 8.91
C ALA A 68 -21.96 0.17 9.43
N SER A 69 -21.64 -1.13 9.50
CA SER A 69 -22.51 -2.14 10.08
C SER A 69 -22.75 -1.92 11.58
N TYR A 70 -21.71 -1.60 12.34
CA TYR A 70 -21.82 -1.35 13.79
C TYR A 70 -22.65 -0.11 14.12
N LYS A 71 -22.45 0.99 13.38
CA LYS A 71 -23.20 2.24 13.56
C LYS A 71 -24.60 2.23 12.90
N LYS A 72 -24.98 1.13 12.23
CA LYS A 72 -26.23 0.98 11.44
C LYS A 72 -26.42 2.06 10.36
N GLU A 73 -25.33 2.67 9.89
CA GLU A 73 -25.35 3.66 8.82
C GLU A 73 -25.23 2.93 7.47
N TYR A 74 -26.36 2.41 6.99
CA TYR A 74 -26.44 1.51 5.81
C TYR A 74 -26.04 2.15 4.46
N ARG A 75 -25.81 3.46 4.44
CA ARG A 75 -25.25 4.19 3.29
C ARG A 75 -24.26 5.22 3.78
N SER A 76 -23.04 4.78 4.07
CA SER A 76 -21.94 5.70 4.28
C SER A 76 -21.50 6.26 2.93
N ASP A 77 -21.59 7.59 2.73
CA ASP A 77 -20.96 8.32 1.62
C ASP A 77 -19.46 7.96 1.44
N LYS A 78 -18.84 7.43 2.50
CA LYS A 78 -17.47 6.91 2.52
C LYS A 78 -17.28 5.78 1.48
N ASN A 79 -18.20 4.81 1.38
CA ASN A 79 -18.08 3.69 0.43
C ASN A 79 -18.14 4.13 -1.05
N ARG A 80 -18.92 5.18 -1.34
CA ARG A 80 -19.02 5.73 -2.71
C ARG A 80 -17.75 6.47 -3.13
N ARG A 81 -16.98 7.01 -2.18
CA ARG A 81 -15.70 7.68 -2.42
C ARG A 81 -14.50 6.74 -2.39
N THR A 82 -14.60 5.57 -1.75
CA THR A 82 -13.49 4.61 -1.67
C THR A 82 -13.15 4.02 -3.04
N HIS A 83 -14.11 3.54 -3.83
CA HIS A 83 -13.84 2.95 -5.15
C HIS A 83 -13.06 3.87 -6.12
N PRO A 84 -13.45 5.14 -6.34
CA PRO A 84 -12.66 6.03 -7.18
C PRO A 84 -11.29 6.35 -6.58
N LYS A 85 -11.16 6.45 -5.24
CA LYS A 85 -9.86 6.60 -4.57
C LYS A 85 -8.94 5.41 -4.86
N MET A 86 -9.44 4.17 -4.75
CA MET A 86 -8.68 2.96 -5.08
C MET A 86 -8.22 2.97 -6.54
N LEU A 87 -9.12 3.31 -7.47
CA LEU A 87 -8.83 3.31 -8.90
C LEU A 87 -7.73 4.32 -9.24
N ILE A 88 -7.83 5.55 -8.71
CA ILE A 88 -6.78 6.57 -8.88
C ILE A 88 -5.46 6.07 -8.30
N MET A 89 -5.50 5.45 -7.12
CA MET A 89 -4.30 4.96 -6.45
C MET A 89 -3.57 3.89 -7.28
N PHE A 90 -4.31 2.91 -7.79
CA PHE A 90 -3.76 1.90 -8.68
C PHE A 90 -3.27 2.50 -9.99
N LEU A 91 -4.01 3.45 -10.58
CA LEU A 91 -3.61 4.10 -11.83
C LEU A 91 -2.29 4.85 -11.68
N VAL A 92 -2.11 5.62 -10.60
CA VAL A 92 -0.85 6.32 -10.30
C VAL A 92 0.29 5.31 -10.07
N PHE A 93 0.02 4.23 -9.34
CA PHE A 93 1.01 3.15 -9.18
C PHE A 93 1.44 2.57 -10.52
N PHE A 94 0.49 2.24 -11.42
CA PHE A 94 0.80 1.70 -12.74
C PHE A 94 1.59 2.68 -13.59
N ILE A 95 1.28 3.99 -13.55
CA ILE A 95 2.08 5.00 -14.24
C ILE A 95 3.54 4.95 -13.78
N PHE A 96 3.77 4.96 -12.47
CA PHE A 96 5.14 4.92 -11.94
C PHE A 96 5.85 3.59 -12.23
N ALA A 97 5.14 2.46 -12.14
CA ALA A 97 5.68 1.16 -12.50
C ALA A 97 6.09 1.11 -13.99
N ILE A 98 5.25 1.60 -14.90
CA ILE A 98 5.57 1.71 -16.33
C ILE A 98 6.77 2.62 -16.54
N SER A 99 6.78 3.81 -15.93
CA SER A 99 7.91 4.74 -16.04
C SER A 99 9.22 4.16 -15.53
N MET A 100 9.18 3.37 -14.45
CA MET A 100 10.33 2.64 -13.92
C MET A 100 10.82 1.57 -14.89
N VAL A 101 9.90 0.76 -15.43
CA VAL A 101 10.21 -0.30 -16.41
C VAL A 101 10.81 0.26 -17.69
N LEU A 102 10.23 1.33 -18.23
CA LEU A 102 10.77 2.01 -19.41
C LEU A 102 12.16 2.57 -19.10
N SER A 103 12.32 3.28 -17.99
CA SER A 103 13.60 3.95 -17.66
C SER A 103 14.76 2.99 -17.40
N TYR A 104 14.47 1.72 -17.06
CA TYR A 104 15.48 0.71 -16.72
C TYR A 104 16.58 0.57 -17.79
N ASN A 105 16.20 0.54 -19.07
CA ASN A 105 17.16 0.35 -20.17
C ASN A 105 17.66 1.65 -20.81
N PHE A 106 17.06 2.81 -20.50
CA PHE A 106 17.43 4.08 -21.12
C PHE A 106 18.33 4.95 -20.24
N ASN A 107 18.10 4.98 -18.92
CA ASN A 107 18.84 5.87 -18.02
C ASN A 107 18.76 5.39 -16.55
N SER A 108 19.92 5.05 -15.98
CA SER A 108 20.04 4.57 -14.60
C SER A 108 19.61 5.60 -13.54
N GLY A 109 19.85 6.89 -13.81
CA GLY A 109 19.43 7.99 -12.94
C GLY A 109 17.90 8.12 -12.88
N TYR A 110 17.22 8.05 -14.03
CA TYR A 110 15.75 8.06 -14.07
C TYR A 110 15.16 6.80 -13.46
N PHE A 111 15.76 5.63 -13.71
CA PHE A 111 15.33 4.39 -13.06
C PHE A 111 15.39 4.52 -11.53
N LEU A 112 16.51 5.00 -10.97
CA LEU A 112 16.65 5.17 -9.52
C LEU A 112 15.67 6.20 -8.97
N PHE A 113 15.45 7.31 -9.68
CA PHE A 113 14.43 8.30 -9.34
C PHE A 113 13.03 7.67 -9.29
N PHE A 114 12.59 6.98 -10.34
CA PHE A 114 11.27 6.34 -10.37
C PHE A 114 11.14 5.24 -9.32
N LYS A 115 12.22 4.49 -9.03
CA LYS A 115 12.22 3.50 -7.95
C LYS A 115 11.94 4.15 -6.60
N VAL A 116 12.63 5.25 -6.26
CA VAL A 116 12.44 5.98 -5.00
C VAL A 116 11.05 6.62 -4.94
N VAL A 117 10.60 7.24 -6.02
CA VAL A 117 9.27 7.87 -6.10
C VAL A 117 8.17 6.83 -5.93
N THR A 118 8.28 5.67 -6.58
CA THR A 118 7.29 4.58 -6.45
C THR A 118 7.22 4.05 -5.02
N TRP A 119 8.38 3.78 -4.39
CA TRP A 119 8.44 3.36 -2.99
C TRP A 119 7.84 4.41 -2.04
N THR A 120 8.18 5.68 -2.24
CA THR A 120 7.66 6.78 -1.43
C THR A 120 6.15 6.90 -1.56
N TYR A 121 5.65 6.84 -2.80
CA TYR A 121 4.22 6.86 -3.08
C TYR A 121 3.48 5.71 -2.39
N VAL A 122 3.97 4.48 -2.54
CA VAL A 122 3.39 3.28 -1.92
C VAL A 122 3.39 3.40 -0.39
N SER A 123 4.50 3.86 0.20
CA SER A 123 4.62 4.04 1.64
C SER A 123 3.63 5.08 2.18
N CYS A 124 3.48 6.21 1.47
CA CYS A 124 2.50 7.24 1.83
C CYS A 124 1.06 6.73 1.70
N ALA A 125 0.75 6.02 0.62
CA ALA A 125 -0.57 5.44 0.39
C ALA A 125 -0.95 4.45 1.50
N ILE A 126 -0.06 3.50 1.82
CA ILE A 126 -0.27 2.54 2.90
C ILE A 126 -0.45 3.25 4.24
N SER A 127 0.38 4.25 4.55
CA SER A 127 0.29 4.99 5.80
C SER A 127 -1.07 5.69 5.96
N ASN A 128 -1.60 6.26 4.87
CA ASN A 128 -2.93 6.88 4.88
C ASN A 128 -4.04 5.85 5.13
N GLU A 129 -3.98 4.66 4.52
CA GLU A 129 -4.97 3.60 4.77
C GLU A 129 -4.87 3.06 6.20
N LEU A 130 -3.65 2.84 6.71
CA LEU A 130 -3.43 2.41 8.10
C LEU A 130 -3.97 3.43 9.10
N TYR A 131 -3.73 4.72 8.86
CA TYR A 131 -4.28 5.79 9.69
C TYR A 131 -5.82 5.79 9.67
N SER A 132 -6.44 5.64 8.50
CA SER A 132 -7.91 5.52 8.37
C SER A 132 -8.46 4.29 9.11
N MET A 133 -7.76 3.15 9.07
CA MET A 133 -8.12 1.96 9.86
C MET A 133 -8.05 2.23 11.37
N VAL A 134 -7.03 2.95 11.84
CA VAL A 134 -6.90 3.35 13.25
C VAL A 134 -8.05 4.28 13.66
N GLU A 135 -8.41 5.26 12.84
CA GLU A 135 -9.57 6.13 13.09
C GLU A 135 -10.88 5.33 13.15
N ASN A 136 -11.09 4.41 12.20
CA ASN A 136 -12.26 3.54 12.22
C ASN A 136 -12.28 2.67 13.50
N GLY A 137 -11.12 2.19 13.94
CA GLY A 137 -10.97 1.42 15.18
C GLY A 137 -11.24 2.23 16.45
N GLU A 138 -10.79 3.48 16.51
CA GLU A 138 -11.10 4.40 17.61
C GLU A 138 -12.61 4.63 17.71
N GLU A 139 -13.26 4.91 16.58
CA GLU A 139 -14.71 5.15 16.53
C GLU A 139 -15.55 3.92 16.85
N LEU A 140 -14.99 2.72 16.67
CA LEU A 140 -15.56 1.45 17.10
C LEU A 140 -15.31 1.14 18.58
N GLY A 141 -14.53 1.97 19.28
CA GLY A 141 -14.17 1.76 20.68
C GLY A 141 -13.14 0.65 20.90
N LEU A 142 -12.34 0.30 19.88
CA LEU A 142 -11.34 -0.76 20.01
C LEU A 142 -10.24 -0.35 21.02
N PRO A 143 -9.85 -1.26 21.94
CA PRO A 143 -8.84 -0.97 22.94
C PRO A 143 -7.49 -0.67 22.26
N GLY A 144 -6.87 0.44 22.65
CA GLY A 144 -5.56 0.87 22.13
C GLY A 144 -5.60 1.69 20.84
N ALA A 145 -6.71 1.71 20.09
CA ALA A 145 -6.81 2.49 18.85
C ALA A 145 -6.66 4.01 19.10
N LYS A 146 -7.29 4.51 20.18
CA LYS A 146 -7.14 5.91 20.62
C LYS A 146 -5.69 6.29 20.91
N ARG A 147 -4.96 5.43 21.66
CA ARG A 147 -3.54 5.66 21.98
C ARG A 147 -2.67 5.65 20.73
N LEU A 148 -2.93 4.73 19.80
CA LEU A 148 -2.23 4.66 18.52
C LEU A 148 -2.45 5.93 17.70
N LYS A 149 -3.69 6.42 17.63
CA LYS A 149 -4.01 7.67 16.94
C LYS A 149 -3.28 8.87 17.56
N GLU A 150 -3.36 9.03 18.88
CA GLU A 150 -2.66 10.10 19.60
C GLU A 150 -1.13 10.05 19.38
N MET A 151 -0.54 8.85 19.31
CA MET A 151 0.87 8.68 18.97
C MET A 151 1.16 9.11 17.53
N ILE A 152 0.31 8.74 16.57
CA ILE A 152 0.50 9.13 15.16
C ILE A 152 0.36 10.65 15.00
N ASP A 153 -0.66 11.26 15.63
CA ASP A 153 -0.94 12.69 15.59
C ASP A 153 0.16 13.53 16.27
N SER A 154 0.87 12.96 17.25
CA SER A 154 1.97 13.64 17.93
C SER A 154 3.30 13.57 17.17
N LEU A 155 3.48 12.63 16.21
CA LEU A 155 4.72 12.49 15.44
C LEU A 155 5.18 13.79 14.75
N PRO A 156 4.33 14.56 14.03
CA PRO A 156 4.77 15.79 13.38
C PRO A 156 5.36 16.81 14.36
N SER A 157 4.73 16.96 15.53
CA SER A 157 5.19 17.87 16.56
C SER A 157 6.48 17.40 17.24
N ALA A 158 6.62 16.08 17.47
CA ALA A 158 7.84 15.48 17.99
C ALA A 158 9.02 15.65 17.02
N ILE A 159 8.79 15.45 15.72
CA ILE A 159 9.78 15.64 14.66
C ILE A 159 10.18 17.11 14.55
N MET A 160 9.23 18.06 14.56
CA MET A 160 9.55 19.50 14.59
C MET A 160 10.37 19.90 15.82
N LYS A 161 10.05 19.33 16.98
CA LYS A 161 10.80 19.60 18.22
C LYS A 161 12.21 19.03 18.16
N ALA A 162 12.40 17.84 17.59
CA ALA A 162 13.71 17.24 17.37
C ALA A 162 14.56 18.06 16.38
N MET A 163 13.96 18.53 15.28
CA MET A 163 14.65 19.38 14.29
C MET A 163 15.02 20.77 14.83
N LYS A 164 14.22 21.33 15.76
CA LYS A 164 14.50 22.62 16.42
C LYS A 164 15.41 22.51 17.66
N GLY A 165 15.51 21.31 18.25
CA GLY A 165 16.29 21.04 19.46
C GLY A 165 17.73 20.59 19.22
N GLY A 166 18.12 20.35 17.96
CA GLY A 166 19.50 20.07 17.57
C GLY A 166 20.35 21.35 17.58
N LYS A 167 20.93 21.67 18.75
CA LYS A 167 22.17 22.44 18.86
C LYS A 167 23.35 21.47 18.94
#